data_AF-A0ABD2R7F5-F1
#
_entry.id   AF-A0ABD2R7F5-F1
#
_cell.length_a   1.000
_cell.length_b   1.000
_cell.length_c   1.000
_cell.angle_alpha   90.00
_cell.angle_beta   90.00
_cell.angle_gamma   90.00
#
_symmetry.space_group_name_H-M   'P 1'
#
loop_
_entity.id
_entity.type
_entity.pdbx_description
1 polymer ?
#
loop_
_entity_poly.entity_id
_entity_poly.type
_entity_poly.pdbx_seq_one_letter_code
_entity_poly.pdbx_strand_id
1 'polypeptide(L)'
;MATFAKPENALKRAEELITVGQKQEALQALHDLITSRRYRAWQKTLERIMFKYVELCVDMRRGRFAKDGLIQYRIVCQQVNINSLEEVIKHFMHLATERAELARNQAQALEEALDVEDLEADKRPEDLMLSYVSGEKGKDRSDRELVTPWFKFLWETYRTVLEILRNNSRLEALYAMTAHRAFQFCKQYKRTTEFRRLCEIIRNHLANLNKYRDQRDRPDLSLPESLQLYLDTRFEQLKVATELSLWQEAFRSIEDIYGLMCMVKKTPKASLMGVYYGKLTEIFWMSSNHLYHAYAWLKLFSLQKGFNKNLSQKDLQLIASSVVLAALSVPPYDQSYGASHLELENEKERSLRVANLIGFEVEPKAENRVALSRSSLLSELVSKGVMSCVTQEVKDLYHLLENEFLPLDLALKVQPILNKISKLGGKLSSVSSVPEVQLSQYVPALEKLATLRLLQQVSQVYQTIQIDNISKMIPFFDFTAIEKISVDAVRRNFLAIKVDHMKGAVFFGKQVLVKDFVSPIIHLCRHIVLSLTV
;
A
#
# COMPACT_ATOMS: atom_id res chain seq x y z
N MET A 1 38.17 -19.20 -31.96
CA MET A 1 38.12 -18.16 -30.90
C MET A 1 39.21 -17.15 -31.17
N ALA A 2 38.88 -15.89 -31.39
CA ALA A 2 39.87 -14.84 -31.64
C ALA A 2 40.54 -14.46 -30.31
N THR A 3 41.72 -15.01 -30.02
CA THR A 3 42.53 -14.57 -28.88
C THR A 3 43.28 -13.30 -29.25
N PHE A 4 42.75 -12.15 -28.83
CA PHE A 4 43.47 -10.88 -28.96
C PHE A 4 44.66 -10.85 -28.00
N ALA A 5 45.75 -10.19 -28.41
CA ALA A 5 46.92 -9.94 -27.58
C ALA A 5 46.80 -8.62 -26.79
N LYS A 6 46.17 -7.60 -27.40
CA LYS A 6 45.89 -6.30 -26.78
C LYS A 6 44.39 -5.98 -26.85
N PRO A 7 43.76 -5.47 -25.77
CA PRO A 7 42.35 -5.05 -25.76
C PRO A 7 42.01 -4.01 -26.84
N GLU A 8 42.94 -3.13 -27.16
CA GLU A 8 42.80 -2.09 -28.19
C GLU A 8 42.50 -2.67 -29.58
N ASN A 9 43.09 -3.82 -29.91
CA ASN A 9 42.89 -4.49 -31.20
C ASN A 9 41.48 -5.09 -31.29
N ALA A 10 40.94 -5.57 -30.16
CA ALA A 10 39.58 -6.08 -30.09
C ALA A 10 38.55 -4.95 -30.33
N LEU A 11 38.80 -3.76 -29.78
CA LEU A 11 37.94 -2.59 -30.00
C LEU A 11 37.92 -2.17 -31.47
N LYS A 12 39.10 -2.01 -32.09
CA LYS A 12 39.22 -1.69 -33.52
C LYS A 12 38.53 -2.74 -34.40
N ARG A 13 38.75 -4.02 -34.09
CA ARG A 13 38.11 -5.11 -34.84
C ARG A 13 36.59 -5.10 -34.70
N ALA A 14 36.07 -4.79 -33.51
CA ALA A 14 34.64 -4.65 -33.31
C ALA A 14 34.08 -3.45 -34.09
N GLU A 15 34.78 -2.32 -34.14
CA GLU A 15 34.40 -1.15 -34.95
C GLU A 15 34.35 -1.49 -36.45
N GLU A 16 35.35 -2.20 -36.98
CA GLU A 16 35.35 -2.69 -38.37
C GLU A 16 34.17 -3.65 -38.66
N LEU A 17 33.86 -4.55 -37.73
CA LEU A 17 32.72 -5.47 -37.89
C LEU A 17 31.39 -4.72 -37.85
N ILE A 18 31.29 -3.64 -37.05
CA ILE A 18 30.11 -2.78 -37.01
C ILE A 18 29.92 -2.02 -38.32
N THR A 19 31.00 -1.48 -38.91
CA THR A 19 30.90 -0.75 -40.19
C THR A 19 30.47 -1.65 -41.35
N VAL A 20 30.84 -2.93 -41.31
CA VAL A 20 30.41 -3.96 -42.28
C VAL A 20 29.00 -4.51 -41.96
N GLY A 21 28.37 -4.08 -40.87
CA GLY A 21 27.02 -4.51 -40.46
C GLY A 21 26.96 -5.83 -39.67
N GLN A 22 28.11 -6.47 -39.40
CA GLN A 22 28.22 -7.71 -38.64
C GLN A 22 28.20 -7.47 -37.11
N LYS A 23 27.12 -6.86 -36.61
CA LYS A 23 26.96 -6.50 -35.18
C LYS A 23 27.04 -7.71 -34.23
N GLN A 24 26.55 -8.87 -34.66
CA GLN A 24 26.57 -10.10 -33.83
C GLN A 24 28.00 -10.64 -33.64
N GLU A 25 28.83 -10.60 -34.68
CA GLU A 25 30.23 -11.02 -34.60
C GLU A 25 31.06 -10.02 -33.79
N ALA A 26 30.79 -8.72 -33.97
CA ALA A 26 31.39 -7.66 -33.16
C ALA A 26 31.10 -7.87 -31.66
N LEU A 27 29.84 -8.16 -31.32
CA LEU A 27 29.45 -8.44 -29.94
C LEU A 27 30.16 -9.68 -29.38
N GLN A 28 30.23 -10.77 -30.15
CA GLN A 28 30.91 -11.99 -29.72
C GLN A 28 32.40 -11.75 -29.49
N ALA A 29 33.08 -11.02 -30.38
CA ALA A 29 34.49 -10.70 -30.22
C ALA A 29 34.78 -9.90 -28.94
N LEU A 30 33.91 -8.94 -28.60
CA LEU A 30 34.01 -8.19 -27.34
C LEU A 30 33.64 -9.05 -26.14
N HIS A 31 32.62 -9.90 -26.24
CA HIS A 31 32.21 -10.82 -25.18
C HIS A 31 33.33 -11.79 -24.79
N ASP A 32 33.97 -12.41 -25.77
CA ASP A 32 35.09 -13.34 -25.57
C ASP A 32 36.27 -12.65 -24.86
N LEU A 33 36.50 -11.37 -25.15
CA LEU A 33 37.54 -10.59 -24.47
C LEU A 33 37.19 -10.32 -23.00
N ILE A 34 35.97 -9.84 -22.73
CA ILE A 34 35.52 -9.45 -21.38
C ILE A 34 35.43 -10.67 -20.46
N THR A 35 35.02 -11.81 -20.99
CA THR A 35 34.91 -13.07 -20.24
C THR A 35 36.24 -13.82 -20.13
N SER A 36 37.28 -13.39 -20.85
CA SER A 36 38.59 -14.01 -20.84
C SER A 36 39.28 -13.90 -19.48
N ARG A 37 39.88 -15.00 -19.03
CA ARG A 37 40.71 -15.01 -17.81
C ARG A 37 42.00 -14.19 -17.94
N ARG A 38 42.41 -13.85 -19.17
CA ARG A 38 43.66 -13.13 -19.44
C ARG A 38 43.59 -11.65 -19.03
N TYR A 39 42.42 -11.02 -19.11
CA TYR A 39 42.23 -9.59 -18.92
C TYR A 39 41.49 -9.26 -17.61
N ARG A 40 42.08 -9.67 -16.47
CA ARG A 40 41.48 -9.46 -15.14
C ARG A 40 41.91 -8.18 -14.42
N ALA A 41 42.91 -7.47 -14.95
CA ALA A 41 43.34 -6.18 -14.42
C ALA A 41 42.60 -5.05 -15.14
N TRP A 42 42.04 -4.11 -14.38
CA TRP A 42 41.33 -2.96 -14.96
C TRP A 42 42.28 -2.06 -15.77
N GLN A 43 41.79 -1.60 -16.93
CA GLN A 43 42.48 -0.67 -17.83
C GLN A 43 41.45 0.29 -18.42
N LYS A 44 41.82 1.54 -18.70
CA LYS A 44 40.92 2.53 -19.32
C LYS A 44 40.37 2.09 -20.69
N THR A 45 41.12 1.27 -21.42
CA THR A 45 40.67 0.66 -22.68
C THR A 45 39.53 -0.33 -22.46
N LEU A 46 39.53 -1.09 -21.35
CA LEU A 46 38.45 -2.02 -21.03
C LEU A 46 37.14 -1.29 -20.73
N GLU A 47 37.21 -0.11 -20.10
CA GLU A 47 36.03 0.75 -19.89
C GLU A 47 35.41 1.20 -21.23
N ARG A 48 36.22 1.67 -22.18
CA ARG A 48 35.74 2.02 -23.54
C ARG A 48 35.12 0.82 -24.26
N ILE A 49 35.73 -0.36 -24.11
CA ILE A 49 35.20 -1.61 -24.65
C ILE A 49 33.84 -1.94 -24.02
N MET A 50 33.70 -1.75 -22.70
CA MET A 50 32.44 -2.01 -22.01
C MET A 50 31.32 -1.06 -22.45
N PHE A 51 31.60 0.22 -22.66
CA PHE A 51 30.61 1.14 -23.22
C PHE A 51 30.11 0.64 -24.58
N LYS A 52 31.04 0.26 -25.48
CA LYS A 52 30.66 -0.24 -26.81
C LYS A 52 29.94 -1.58 -26.77
N TYR A 53 30.38 -2.47 -25.88
CA TYR A 53 29.77 -3.77 -25.66
C TYR A 53 28.31 -3.65 -25.20
N VAL A 54 28.05 -2.76 -24.24
CA VAL A 54 26.72 -2.48 -23.72
C VAL A 54 25.82 -1.85 -24.79
N GLU A 55 26.32 -0.91 -25.59
CA GLU A 55 25.60 -0.35 -26.74
C GLU A 55 25.11 -1.45 -27.70
N LEU A 56 26.00 -2.36 -28.09
CA LEU A 56 25.65 -3.49 -28.95
C LEU A 56 24.64 -4.44 -28.29
N CYS A 57 24.75 -4.66 -26.97
CA CYS A 57 23.79 -5.48 -26.24
C CYS A 57 22.39 -4.86 -26.25
N VAL A 58 22.27 -3.55 -26.10
CA VAL A 58 20.98 -2.83 -26.13
C VAL A 58 20.40 -2.83 -27.53
N ASP A 59 21.19 -2.47 -28.55
CA ASP A 59 20.77 -2.43 -29.95
C ASP A 59 20.17 -3.77 -30.41
N MET A 60 20.79 -4.88 -30.02
CA MET A 60 20.35 -6.23 -30.40
C MET A 60 19.44 -6.89 -29.35
N ARG A 61 19.07 -6.19 -28.27
CA ARG A 61 18.28 -6.70 -27.14
C ARG A 61 18.84 -7.99 -26.53
N ARG A 62 20.17 -8.13 -26.49
CA ARG A 62 20.90 -9.29 -25.95
C ARG A 62 21.15 -9.17 -24.45
N GLY A 63 20.08 -9.20 -23.65
CA GLY A 63 20.16 -8.99 -22.19
C GLY A 63 21.05 -10.01 -21.44
N ARG A 64 21.09 -11.27 -21.90
CA ARG A 64 21.96 -12.32 -21.31
C ARG A 64 23.44 -11.98 -21.47
N PHE A 65 23.85 -11.53 -22.65
CA PHE A 65 25.21 -11.06 -22.91
C PHE A 65 25.56 -9.87 -22.01
N ALA A 66 24.65 -8.89 -21.89
CA ALA A 66 24.87 -7.75 -20.99
C ALA A 66 25.09 -8.20 -19.54
N LYS A 67 24.25 -9.10 -19.03
CA LYS A 67 24.37 -9.66 -17.68
C LYS A 67 25.73 -10.32 -17.46
N ASP A 68 26.10 -11.26 -18.32
CA ASP A 68 27.33 -12.04 -18.15
C ASP A 68 28.56 -11.13 -18.25
N GLY A 69 28.59 -10.21 -19.21
CA GLY A 69 29.66 -9.24 -19.38
C GLY A 69 29.81 -8.29 -18.18
N LEU A 70 28.70 -7.76 -17.66
CA LEU A 70 28.74 -6.86 -16.50
C LEU A 70 29.13 -7.57 -15.20
N ILE A 71 28.75 -8.84 -15.01
CA ILE A 71 29.21 -9.64 -13.87
C ILE A 71 30.74 -9.80 -13.92
N GLN A 72 31.30 -10.13 -15.08
CA GLN A 72 32.76 -10.23 -15.23
C GLN A 72 33.43 -8.87 -15.05
N TYR A 73 32.88 -7.81 -15.64
CA TYR A 73 33.44 -6.47 -15.50
C TYR A 73 33.41 -5.97 -14.05
N ARG A 74 32.37 -6.30 -13.27
CA ARG A 74 32.33 -6.03 -11.84
C ARG A 74 33.51 -6.68 -11.12
N ILE A 75 33.82 -7.94 -11.41
CA ILE A 75 34.96 -8.64 -10.79
C ILE A 75 36.28 -7.92 -11.09
N VAL A 76 36.48 -7.46 -12.34
CA VAL A 76 37.67 -6.70 -12.76
C VAL A 76 37.78 -5.35 -12.06
N CYS A 77 36.66 -4.64 -11.88
CA CYS A 77 36.63 -3.30 -11.30
C CYS A 77 36.63 -3.28 -9.77
N GLN A 78 36.23 -4.37 -9.11
CA GLN A 78 35.89 -4.39 -7.67
C GLN A 78 36.98 -3.77 -6.78
N GLN A 79 38.25 -4.10 -7.00
CA GLN A 79 39.35 -3.62 -6.15
C GLN A 79 40.01 -2.33 -6.65
N VAL A 80 39.91 -2.03 -7.95
CA VAL A 80 40.72 -0.98 -8.58
C VAL A 80 39.92 0.29 -8.83
N ASN A 81 38.80 0.20 -9.55
CA ASN A 81 38.02 1.37 -9.95
C ASN A 81 36.53 1.01 -10.08
N ILE A 82 35.83 1.01 -8.93
CA ILE A 82 34.40 0.70 -8.89
C ILE A 82 33.54 1.76 -9.59
N ASN A 83 34.03 3.01 -9.66
CA ASN A 83 33.33 4.11 -10.34
C ASN A 83 33.20 3.85 -11.84
N SER A 84 34.18 3.15 -12.45
CA SER A 84 34.08 2.75 -13.85
C SER A 84 32.90 1.81 -14.11
N LEU A 85 32.61 0.89 -13.18
CA LEU A 85 31.42 0.05 -13.25
C LEU A 85 30.14 0.90 -13.11
N GLU A 86 30.15 1.88 -12.21
CA GLU A 86 29.03 2.79 -11.99
C GLU A 86 28.64 3.54 -13.28
N GLU A 87 29.62 4.13 -13.98
CA GLU A 87 29.38 4.88 -15.21
C GLU A 87 28.91 3.98 -16.36
N VAL A 88 29.48 2.78 -16.51
CA VAL A 88 29.02 1.80 -17.51
C VAL A 88 27.57 1.37 -17.24
N ILE A 89 27.19 1.17 -15.97
CA ILE A 89 25.82 0.81 -15.60
C ILE A 89 24.85 1.96 -15.84
N LYS A 90 25.23 3.21 -15.52
CA LYS A 90 24.42 4.40 -15.81
C LYS A 90 24.15 4.51 -17.32
N HIS A 91 25.18 4.33 -18.16
CA HIS A 91 25.04 4.34 -19.62
C HIS A 91 24.15 3.21 -20.12
N PHE A 92 24.32 1.99 -19.61
CA PHE A 92 23.48 0.85 -19.96
C PHE A 92 21.99 1.14 -19.73
N MET A 93 21.66 1.63 -18.53
CA MET A 93 20.28 1.96 -18.18
C MET A 93 19.74 3.12 -19.02
N HIS A 94 20.56 4.13 -19.29
CA HIS A 94 20.15 5.28 -20.11
C HIS A 94 19.78 4.84 -21.54
N LEU A 95 20.65 4.10 -22.21
CA LEU A 95 20.40 3.58 -23.56
C LEU A 95 19.16 2.67 -23.60
N ALA A 96 19.00 1.79 -22.62
CA ALA A 96 17.82 0.91 -22.55
C ALA A 96 16.52 1.71 -22.35
N THR A 97 16.56 2.79 -21.56
CA THR A 97 15.41 3.67 -21.33
C THR A 97 15.08 4.45 -22.60
N GLU A 98 16.08 5.06 -23.23
CA GLU A 98 15.92 5.83 -24.48
C GLU A 98 15.32 4.96 -25.59
N ARG A 99 15.82 3.74 -25.80
CA ARG A 99 15.26 2.82 -26.80
C ARG A 99 13.81 2.43 -26.50
N ALA A 100 13.45 2.25 -25.24
CA ALA A 100 12.08 1.95 -24.84
C ALA A 100 11.14 3.14 -25.06
N GLU A 101 11.60 4.37 -24.79
CA GLU A 101 10.85 5.60 -25.06
C GLU A 101 10.69 5.86 -26.56
N LEU A 102 11.74 5.64 -27.35
CA LEU A 102 11.66 5.72 -28.82
C LEU A 102 10.64 4.73 -29.38
N ALA A 103 10.65 3.47 -28.93
CA ALA A 103 9.68 2.47 -29.37
C ALA A 103 8.24 2.87 -29.02
N ARG A 104 8.03 3.46 -27.84
CA ARG A 104 6.73 4.01 -27.44
C ARG A 104 6.30 5.17 -28.32
N ASN A 105 7.17 6.13 -28.56
CA ASN A 105 6.86 7.31 -29.38
C ASN A 105 6.55 6.90 -30.82
N GLN A 106 7.26 5.89 -31.36
CA GLN A 106 6.96 5.31 -32.67
C GLN A 106 5.59 4.63 -32.72
N ALA A 107 5.24 3.84 -31.70
CA ALA A 107 3.92 3.21 -31.63
C ALA A 107 2.80 4.26 -31.52
N GLN A 108 3.00 5.33 -30.74
CA GLN A 108 2.05 6.44 -30.62
C GLN A 108 1.92 7.23 -31.93
N ALA A 109 3.02 7.53 -32.62
CA ALA A 109 2.99 8.22 -33.90
C ALA A 109 2.31 7.38 -35.00
N LEU A 110 2.48 6.05 -34.97
CA LEU A 110 1.78 5.15 -35.88
C LEU A 110 0.27 5.14 -35.59
N GLU A 111 -0.13 5.16 -34.32
CA GLU A 111 -1.54 5.29 -33.93
C GLU A 111 -2.13 6.63 -34.40
N GLU A 112 -1.45 7.75 -34.17
CA GLU A 112 -1.91 9.08 -34.61
C GLU A 112 -2.01 9.16 -36.15
N ALA A 113 -1.13 8.48 -36.89
CA ALA A 113 -1.22 8.41 -38.34
C ALA A 113 -2.39 7.54 -38.82
N LEU A 114 -2.69 6.44 -38.13
CA LEU A 114 -3.82 5.54 -38.44
C LEU A 114 -5.17 6.15 -38.04
N ASP A 115 -5.22 7.00 -37.00
CA ASP A 115 -6.44 7.72 -36.58
C ASP A 115 -6.84 8.84 -37.57
N VAL A 116 -5.94 9.21 -38.49
CA VAL A 116 -6.18 10.14 -39.59
C VAL A 116 -6.68 9.42 -40.85
N GLU A 117 -6.63 8.08 -40.91
CA GLU A 117 -7.21 7.29 -42.00
C GLU A 117 -8.74 7.13 -41.84
N ASP A 118 -9.44 8.08 -42.46
CA ASP A 118 -10.76 7.99 -43.08
C ASP A 118 -11.94 7.47 -42.23
N LEU A 119 -12.87 8.38 -41.90
CA LEU A 119 -14.17 8.07 -41.29
C LEU A 119 -15.05 7.13 -42.15
N GLU A 120 -14.70 6.92 -43.43
CA GLU A 120 -15.36 6.00 -44.37
C GLU A 120 -14.63 4.66 -44.58
N ALA A 121 -13.47 4.43 -43.94
CA ALA A 121 -12.82 3.12 -44.00
C ALA A 121 -13.58 2.12 -43.13
N ASP A 122 -14.53 1.39 -43.75
CA ASP A 122 -15.26 0.28 -43.14
C ASP A 122 -14.31 -0.60 -42.31
N LYS A 123 -14.61 -0.73 -41.01
CA LYS A 123 -13.88 -1.60 -40.08
C LYS A 123 -13.63 -2.94 -40.77
N ARG A 124 -12.36 -3.28 -40.99
CA ARG A 124 -11.99 -4.49 -41.71
C ARG A 124 -12.71 -5.68 -41.04
N PRO A 125 -13.32 -6.61 -41.81
CA PRO A 125 -14.04 -7.75 -41.25
C PRO A 125 -13.22 -8.54 -40.22
N GLU A 126 -11.90 -8.58 -40.41
CA GLU A 126 -10.91 -9.17 -39.51
C GLU A 126 -10.88 -8.48 -38.13
N ASP A 127 -10.94 -7.15 -38.07
CA ASP A 127 -10.96 -6.40 -36.81
C ASP A 127 -12.28 -6.56 -36.06
N LEU A 128 -13.39 -6.64 -36.80
CA LEU A 128 -14.69 -6.98 -36.23
C LEU A 128 -14.66 -8.39 -35.62
N MET A 129 -14.16 -9.40 -36.35
CA MET A 129 -14.03 -10.76 -35.84
C MET A 129 -13.13 -10.85 -34.60
N LEU A 130 -12.00 -10.15 -34.60
CA LEU A 130 -11.10 -10.14 -33.45
C LEU A 130 -11.71 -9.42 -32.24
N SER A 131 -12.57 -8.41 -32.44
CA SER A 131 -13.29 -7.73 -31.34
C SER A 131 -14.32 -8.63 -30.64
N TYR A 132 -14.85 -9.66 -31.32
CA TYR A 132 -15.76 -10.65 -30.71
C TYR A 132 -15.02 -11.71 -29.89
N VAL A 133 -13.74 -11.96 -30.18
CA VAL A 133 -12.92 -12.98 -29.49
C VAL A 133 -12.08 -12.37 -28.37
N SER A 134 -11.57 -11.16 -28.56
CA SER A 134 -10.74 -10.43 -27.61
C SER A 134 -11.22 -8.99 -27.46
N GLY A 135 -11.29 -8.50 -26.22
CA GLY A 135 -11.54 -7.08 -25.94
C GLY A 135 -10.35 -6.17 -26.27
N GLU A 136 -9.25 -6.72 -26.81
CA GLU A 136 -8.04 -5.97 -27.18
C GLU A 136 -8.27 -5.12 -28.44
N LYS A 137 -8.06 -3.81 -28.29
CA LYS A 137 -8.18 -2.83 -29.39
C LYS A 137 -6.93 -2.85 -30.28
N GLY A 138 -7.00 -2.22 -31.46
CA GLY A 138 -5.85 -2.08 -32.37
C GLY A 138 -4.60 -1.51 -31.69
N LYS A 139 -4.77 -0.52 -30.82
CA LYS A 139 -3.71 0.06 -29.96
C LYS A 139 -3.02 -0.98 -29.07
N ASP A 140 -3.78 -1.86 -28.44
CA ASP A 140 -3.21 -2.88 -27.55
C ASP A 140 -2.34 -3.89 -28.32
N ARG A 141 -2.65 -4.10 -29.61
CA ARG A 141 -1.87 -4.98 -30.50
C ARG A 141 -0.56 -4.34 -30.96
N SER A 142 -0.59 -3.07 -31.39
CA SER A 142 0.63 -2.35 -31.79
C SER A 142 1.58 -2.17 -30.60
N ASP A 143 1.06 -1.85 -29.41
CA ASP A 143 1.83 -1.79 -28.17
C ASP A 143 2.42 -3.16 -27.79
N ARG A 144 1.72 -4.26 -28.08
CA ARG A 144 2.19 -5.62 -27.81
C ARG A 144 3.32 -6.06 -28.74
N GLU A 145 3.29 -5.59 -29.99
CA GLU A 145 4.31 -5.92 -31.00
C GLU A 145 5.56 -5.05 -30.87
N LEU A 146 5.38 -3.72 -30.81
CA LEU A 146 6.50 -2.77 -30.87
C LEU A 146 7.05 -2.43 -29.49
N VAL A 147 6.17 -2.10 -28.54
CA VAL A 147 6.58 -1.51 -27.24
C VAL A 147 6.92 -2.58 -26.21
N THR A 148 6.09 -3.63 -26.11
CA THR A 148 6.21 -4.67 -25.09
C THR A 148 7.57 -5.39 -25.09
N PRO A 149 8.19 -5.72 -26.24
CA PRO A 149 9.54 -6.30 -26.24
C PRO A 149 10.59 -5.39 -25.60
N TRP A 150 10.51 -4.08 -25.84
CA TRP A 150 11.43 -3.10 -25.25
C TRP A 150 11.17 -2.90 -23.77
N PHE A 151 9.91 -2.88 -23.32
CA PHE A 151 9.59 -2.84 -21.89
C PHE A 151 10.05 -4.10 -21.15
N LYS A 152 9.91 -5.29 -21.75
CA LYS A 152 10.46 -6.53 -21.20
C LYS A 152 11.98 -6.46 -21.08
N PHE A 153 12.65 -5.94 -22.11
CA PHE A 153 14.10 -5.75 -22.10
C PHE A 153 14.53 -4.75 -21.02
N LEU A 154 13.88 -3.59 -20.92
CA LEU A 154 14.16 -2.56 -19.92
C LEU A 154 13.92 -3.07 -18.49
N TRP A 155 12.84 -3.80 -18.26
CA TRP A 155 12.57 -4.46 -16.98
C TRP A 155 13.69 -5.45 -16.60
N GLU A 156 14.10 -6.33 -17.53
CA GLU A 156 15.17 -7.29 -17.25
C GLU A 156 16.53 -6.60 -17.06
N THR A 157 16.75 -5.45 -17.71
CA THR A 157 17.89 -4.57 -17.47
C THR A 157 17.90 -4.06 -16.02
N TYR A 158 16.80 -3.48 -15.52
CA TYR A 158 16.72 -3.05 -14.12
C TYR A 158 16.97 -4.21 -13.14
N ARG A 159 16.33 -5.36 -13.39
CA ARG A 159 16.52 -6.57 -12.57
C ARG A 159 17.99 -7.01 -12.55
N THR A 160 18.62 -7.07 -13.71
CA THR A 160 20.03 -7.47 -13.87
C THR A 160 20.95 -6.50 -13.14
N VAL A 161 20.73 -5.19 -13.29
CA VAL A 161 21.52 -4.17 -12.61
C VAL A 161 21.37 -4.30 -11.10
N LEU A 162 20.16 -4.43 -10.55
CA LEU A 162 19.95 -4.62 -9.12
C LEU A 162 20.66 -5.88 -8.58
N GLU A 163 20.64 -6.98 -9.34
CA GLU A 163 21.35 -8.21 -8.99
C GLU A 163 22.88 -8.03 -8.97
N ILE A 164 23.43 -7.24 -9.90
CA ILE A 164 24.88 -6.95 -9.99
C ILE A 164 25.33 -6.03 -8.85
N LEU A 165 24.52 -5.01 -8.53
CA LEU A 165 24.83 -3.98 -7.55
C LEU A 165 24.61 -4.42 -6.09
N ARG A 166 23.88 -5.52 -5.84
CA ARG A 166 23.55 -5.95 -4.47
C ARG A 166 24.78 -6.23 -3.61
N ASN A 167 24.62 -6.06 -2.31
CA ASN A 167 25.62 -6.37 -1.28
C ASN A 167 26.99 -5.70 -1.52
N ASN A 168 27.00 -4.46 -2.02
CA ASN A 168 28.22 -3.66 -2.15
C ASN A 168 28.01 -2.26 -1.59
N SER A 169 28.74 -1.92 -0.53
CA SER A 169 28.60 -0.66 0.20
C SER A 169 28.93 0.58 -0.65
N ARG A 170 29.85 0.44 -1.61
CA ARG A 170 30.24 1.55 -2.50
C ARG A 170 29.22 1.81 -3.61
N LEU A 171 28.25 0.92 -3.81
CA LEU A 171 27.27 1.00 -4.90
C LEU A 171 25.83 1.17 -4.38
N GLU A 172 25.63 1.40 -3.08
CA GLU A 172 24.32 1.53 -2.47
C GLU A 172 23.49 2.66 -3.10
N ALA A 173 24.11 3.81 -3.36
CA ALA A 173 23.44 4.95 -3.99
C ALA A 173 22.95 4.62 -5.40
N LEU A 174 23.79 3.94 -6.20
CA LEU A 174 23.40 3.51 -7.55
C LEU A 174 22.31 2.44 -7.50
N TYR A 175 22.37 1.52 -6.52
CA TYR A 175 21.33 0.52 -6.30
C TYR A 175 19.99 1.17 -5.97
N ALA A 176 19.96 2.12 -5.02
CA ALA A 176 18.75 2.86 -4.65
C ALA A 176 18.19 3.65 -5.84
N MET A 177 19.04 4.38 -6.58
CA MET A 177 18.64 5.10 -7.79
C MET A 177 18.03 4.15 -8.83
N THR A 178 18.61 2.97 -9.03
CA THR A 178 18.10 1.96 -9.96
C THR A 178 16.72 1.45 -9.52
N ALA A 179 16.55 1.15 -8.23
CA ALA A 179 15.26 0.71 -7.68
C ALA A 179 14.19 1.79 -7.87
N HIS A 180 14.51 3.06 -7.60
CA HIS A 180 13.58 4.19 -7.77
C HIS A 180 13.18 4.36 -9.24
N ARG A 181 14.14 4.30 -10.18
CA ARG A 181 13.84 4.34 -11.62
C ARG A 181 12.94 3.16 -12.04
N ALA A 182 13.20 1.96 -11.54
CA ALA A 182 12.38 0.80 -11.82
C ALA A 182 10.95 0.91 -11.25
N PHE A 183 10.78 1.51 -10.05
CA PHE A 183 9.45 1.83 -9.52
C PHE A 183 8.72 2.84 -10.39
N GLN A 184 9.39 3.92 -10.82
CA GLN A 184 8.80 4.94 -11.69
C GLN A 184 8.44 4.38 -13.06
N PHE A 185 9.27 3.51 -13.64
CA PHE A 185 8.94 2.74 -14.84
C PHE A 185 7.65 1.92 -14.61
N CYS A 186 7.57 1.16 -13.53
CA CYS A 186 6.37 0.37 -13.25
C CYS A 186 5.12 1.25 -13.07
N LYS A 187 5.26 2.42 -12.44
CA LYS A 187 4.20 3.41 -12.26
C LYS A 187 3.73 3.98 -13.60
N GLN A 188 4.64 4.56 -14.36
CA GLN A 188 4.37 5.27 -15.62
C GLN A 188 3.67 4.37 -16.64
N TYR A 189 4.06 3.09 -16.69
CA TYR A 189 3.54 2.10 -17.63
C TYR A 189 2.54 1.12 -17.03
N LYS A 190 2.07 1.38 -15.79
CA LYS A 190 1.09 0.56 -15.04
C LYS A 190 1.44 -0.94 -14.99
N ARG A 191 2.72 -1.27 -14.91
CA ARG A 191 3.26 -2.65 -14.88
C ARG A 191 3.20 -3.25 -13.47
N THR A 192 1.99 -3.59 -13.02
CA THR A 192 1.77 -4.07 -11.65
C THR A 192 2.41 -5.44 -11.36
N THR A 193 2.58 -6.30 -12.36
CA THR A 193 3.23 -7.61 -12.23
C THR A 193 4.72 -7.47 -11.94
N GLU A 194 5.42 -6.64 -12.71
CA GLU A 194 6.82 -6.31 -12.54
C GLU A 194 7.06 -5.59 -11.21
N PHE A 195 6.16 -4.66 -10.83
CA PHE A 195 6.24 -3.99 -9.54
C PHE A 195 6.24 -4.97 -8.35
N ARG A 196 5.31 -5.93 -8.32
CA ARG A 196 5.29 -6.97 -7.26
C ARG A 196 6.56 -7.80 -7.24
N ARG A 197 7.06 -8.19 -8.42
CA ARG A 197 8.34 -8.92 -8.55
C ARG A 197 9.52 -8.07 -8.06
N LEU A 198 9.54 -6.77 -8.34
CA LEU A 198 10.57 -5.84 -7.89
C LEU A 198 10.60 -5.77 -6.36
N CYS A 199 9.45 -5.58 -5.71
CA CYS A 199 9.35 -5.54 -4.26
C CYS A 199 9.90 -6.84 -3.64
N GLU A 200 9.56 -8.00 -4.22
CA GLU A 200 10.06 -9.29 -3.76
C GLU A 200 11.58 -9.46 -3.96
N ILE A 201 12.14 -8.99 -5.09
CA ILE A 201 13.59 -8.96 -5.30
C ILE A 201 14.27 -8.14 -4.20
N ILE A 202 13.75 -6.95 -3.90
CA ILE A 202 14.37 -6.06 -2.92
C ILE A 202 14.24 -6.61 -1.49
N ARG A 203 13.15 -7.33 -1.15
CA ARG A 203 13.04 -8.10 0.10
C ARG A 203 14.09 -9.20 0.19
N ASN A 204 14.23 -10.00 -0.86
CA ASN A 204 15.20 -11.08 -0.92
C ASN A 204 16.64 -10.56 -0.81
N HIS A 205 16.95 -9.41 -1.42
CA HIS A 205 18.26 -8.77 -1.27
C HIS A 205 18.54 -8.36 0.18
N LEU A 206 17.57 -7.76 0.87
CA LEU A 206 17.71 -7.40 2.29
C LEU A 206 17.83 -8.65 3.19
N ALA A 207 17.03 -9.69 2.93
CA ALA A 207 17.10 -10.96 3.66
C ALA A 207 18.49 -11.61 3.48
N ASN A 208 19.03 -11.60 2.26
CA ASN A 208 20.38 -12.09 1.97
C ASN A 208 21.46 -11.28 2.69
N LEU A 209 21.36 -9.95 2.71
CA LEU A 209 22.27 -9.09 3.46
C LEU A 209 22.31 -9.46 4.96
N ASN A 210 21.14 -9.75 5.54
CA ASN A 210 21.02 -10.14 6.94
C ASN A 210 21.57 -11.55 7.24
N LYS A 211 21.40 -12.47 6.29
CA LYS A 211 21.87 -13.86 6.40
C LYS A 211 23.38 -13.97 6.30
N TYR A 212 24.02 -13.21 5.41
CA TYR A 212 25.45 -13.31 5.12
C TYR A 212 26.24 -12.15 5.72
N ARG A 213 26.37 -12.17 7.06
CA ARG A 213 26.98 -11.04 7.80
C ARG A 213 28.49 -10.89 7.60
N ASP A 214 29.19 -11.93 7.20
CA ASP A 214 30.66 -11.89 7.10
C ASP A 214 31.17 -11.48 5.70
N GLN A 215 30.27 -11.08 4.79
CA GLN A 215 30.67 -10.65 3.44
C GLN A 215 31.50 -9.35 3.46
N ARG A 216 32.66 -9.40 2.80
CA ARG A 216 33.50 -8.23 2.52
C ARG A 216 32.74 -7.23 1.65
N ASP A 217 32.91 -5.94 1.91
CA ASP A 217 32.25 -4.82 1.21
C ASP A 217 30.72 -4.77 1.37
N ARG A 218 30.13 -5.47 2.35
CA ARG A 218 28.67 -5.41 2.57
C ARG A 218 28.22 -4.02 3.07
N PRO A 219 27.01 -3.56 2.69
CA PRO A 219 26.33 -2.43 3.35
C PRO A 219 26.21 -2.63 4.86
N ASP A 220 26.48 -1.56 5.63
CA ASP A 220 26.26 -1.54 7.07
C ASP A 220 25.06 -0.67 7.43
N LEU A 221 23.97 -1.31 7.84
CA LEU A 221 22.73 -0.63 8.23
C LEU A 221 22.85 0.13 9.57
N SER A 222 23.95 -0.02 10.30
CA SER A 222 24.24 0.80 11.48
C SER A 222 24.57 2.25 11.10
N LEU A 223 25.13 2.44 9.89
CA LEU A 223 25.50 3.74 9.33
C LEU A 223 24.26 4.53 8.91
N PRO A 224 24.11 5.81 9.33
CA PRO A 224 22.94 6.61 9.01
C PRO A 224 22.69 6.79 7.51
N GLU A 225 23.75 6.93 6.71
CA GLU A 225 23.65 7.16 5.25
C GLU A 225 23.12 5.92 4.53
N SER A 226 23.70 4.75 4.81
CA SER A 226 23.20 3.46 4.30
C SER A 226 21.76 3.23 4.74
N LEU A 227 21.45 3.38 6.03
CA LEU A 227 20.08 3.20 6.51
C LEU A 227 19.08 4.14 5.80
N GLN A 228 19.46 5.40 5.59
CA GLN A 228 18.62 6.38 4.89
C GLN A 228 18.31 5.92 3.47
N LEU A 229 19.28 5.39 2.71
CA LEU A 229 19.04 4.86 1.36
C LEU A 229 18.04 3.69 1.33
N TYR A 230 18.15 2.76 2.29
CA TYR A 230 17.22 1.63 2.38
C TYR A 230 15.81 2.08 2.77
N LEU A 231 15.70 3.02 3.73
CA LEU A 231 14.43 3.59 4.14
C LEU A 231 13.78 4.36 2.98
N ASP A 232 14.51 5.25 2.31
CA ASP A 232 14.00 6.04 1.19
C ASP A 232 13.52 5.12 0.05
N THR A 233 14.24 4.03 -0.22
CA THR A 233 13.80 3.00 -1.19
C THR A 233 12.48 2.35 -0.78
N ARG A 234 12.29 2.03 0.51
CA ARG A 234 11.02 1.44 1.01
C ARG A 234 9.88 2.44 1.04
N PHE A 235 10.15 3.70 1.36
CA PHE A 235 9.14 4.76 1.31
C PHE A 235 8.67 5.04 -0.11
N GLU A 236 9.60 5.05 -1.08
CA GLU A 236 9.23 5.18 -2.49
C GLU A 236 8.45 3.95 -2.99
N GLN A 237 8.83 2.74 -2.56
CA GLN A 237 8.05 1.51 -2.81
C GLN A 237 6.62 1.65 -2.29
N LEU A 238 6.45 2.07 -1.03
CA LEU A 238 5.13 2.29 -0.43
C LEU A 238 4.31 3.31 -1.20
N LYS A 239 4.91 4.46 -1.55
CA LYS A 239 4.25 5.52 -2.32
C LYS A 239 3.74 4.98 -3.66
N VAL A 240 4.61 4.34 -4.45
CA VAL A 240 4.24 3.81 -5.77
C VAL A 240 3.20 2.67 -5.64
N ALA A 241 3.30 1.82 -4.61
CA ALA A 241 2.30 0.79 -4.35
C ALA A 241 0.89 1.38 -4.12
N THR A 242 0.80 2.47 -3.36
CA THR A 242 -0.49 3.16 -3.13
C THR A 242 -1.02 3.86 -4.40
N GLU A 243 -0.14 4.50 -5.17
CA GLU A 243 -0.53 5.16 -6.44
C GLU A 243 -0.99 4.15 -7.51
N LEU A 244 -0.44 2.93 -7.50
CA LEU A 244 -0.90 1.81 -8.33
C LEU A 244 -2.10 1.05 -7.73
N SER A 245 -2.63 1.51 -6.58
CA SER A 245 -3.73 0.87 -5.84
C SER A 245 -3.48 -0.61 -5.50
N LEU A 246 -2.20 -0.97 -5.26
CA LEU A 246 -1.78 -2.31 -4.86
C LEU A 246 -1.79 -2.43 -3.33
N TRP A 247 -2.98 -2.38 -2.72
CA TRP A 247 -3.15 -2.25 -1.26
C TRP A 247 -2.47 -3.35 -0.44
N GLN A 248 -2.49 -4.61 -0.92
CA GLN A 248 -1.78 -5.70 -0.24
C GLN A 248 -0.26 -5.50 -0.26
N GLU A 249 0.29 -5.03 -1.38
CA GLU A 249 1.73 -4.77 -1.51
C GLU A 249 2.14 -3.51 -0.75
N ALA A 250 1.26 -2.51 -0.68
CA ALA A 250 1.44 -1.33 0.16
C ALA A 250 1.52 -1.72 1.65
N PHE A 251 0.63 -2.61 2.12
CA PHE A 251 0.68 -3.12 3.49
C PHE A 251 1.97 -3.91 3.77
N ARG A 252 2.39 -4.80 2.85
CA ARG A 252 3.70 -5.49 2.98
C ARG A 252 4.88 -4.52 2.99
N SER A 253 4.81 -3.42 2.23
CA SER A 253 5.85 -2.39 2.24
C SER A 253 5.94 -1.67 3.58
N ILE A 254 4.83 -1.53 4.30
CA ILE A 254 4.81 -1.00 5.68
C ILE A 254 5.46 -1.99 6.65
N GLU A 255 5.15 -3.28 6.52
CA GLU A 255 5.83 -4.32 7.29
C GLU A 255 7.35 -4.31 7.02
N ASP A 256 7.77 -4.08 5.77
CA ASP A 256 9.19 -3.97 5.41
C ASP A 256 9.85 -2.75 6.09
N ILE A 257 9.19 -1.58 6.11
CA ILE A 257 9.68 -0.37 6.79
C ILE A 257 9.80 -0.63 8.29
N TYR A 258 8.75 -1.17 8.90
CA TYR A 258 8.75 -1.50 10.33
C TYR A 258 9.83 -2.53 10.67
N GLY A 259 10.00 -3.56 9.84
CA GLY A 259 11.06 -4.55 9.98
C GLY A 259 12.46 -3.92 10.00
N LEU A 260 12.73 -2.96 9.11
CA LEU A 260 13.99 -2.19 9.12
C LEU A 260 14.17 -1.39 10.41
N MET A 261 13.10 -0.75 10.92
CA MET A 261 13.13 -0.01 12.18
C MET A 261 13.49 -0.92 13.36
N CYS A 262 12.89 -2.12 13.42
CA CYS A 262 13.19 -3.10 14.46
C CYS A 262 14.62 -3.65 14.36
N MET A 263 15.10 -3.92 13.14
CA MET A 263 16.44 -4.42 12.91
C MET A 263 17.53 -3.48 13.42
N VAL A 264 17.37 -2.17 13.19
CA VAL A 264 18.38 -1.16 13.55
C VAL A 264 18.11 -0.51 14.92
N LYS A 265 16.94 -0.77 15.51
CA LYS A 265 16.47 -0.15 16.76
C LYS A 265 16.55 1.39 16.72
N LYS A 266 16.30 1.97 15.54
CA LYS A 266 16.30 3.42 15.30
C LYS A 266 15.01 3.82 14.60
N THR A 267 14.37 4.87 15.09
CA THR A 267 13.20 5.46 14.45
C THR A 267 13.63 6.42 13.33
N PRO A 268 12.98 6.37 12.15
CA PRO A 268 13.24 7.31 11.07
C PRO A 268 12.92 8.75 11.47
N LYS A 269 13.39 9.72 10.66
CA LYS A 269 13.08 11.15 10.84
C LYS A 269 11.55 11.37 10.90
N ALA A 270 11.13 12.33 11.72
CA ALA A 270 9.71 12.64 11.92
C ALA A 270 8.95 12.94 10.61
N SER A 271 9.61 13.54 9.62
CA SER A 271 9.03 13.78 8.29
C SER A 271 8.64 12.48 7.57
N LEU A 272 9.53 11.48 7.55
CA LEU A 272 9.26 10.17 6.98
C LEU A 272 8.19 9.41 7.77
N MET A 273 8.22 9.52 9.10
CA MET A 273 7.17 8.94 9.94
C MET A 273 5.79 9.58 9.70
N GLY A 274 5.75 10.87 9.33
CA GLY A 274 4.51 11.52 8.89
C GLY A 274 3.96 10.86 7.63
N VAL A 275 4.81 10.60 6.63
CA VAL A 275 4.42 9.89 5.40
C VAL A 275 3.97 8.46 5.71
N TYR A 276 4.67 7.76 6.60
CA TYR A 276 4.32 6.41 7.06
C TYR A 276 2.88 6.35 7.61
N TYR A 277 2.56 7.21 8.58
CA TYR A 277 1.21 7.22 9.17
C TYR A 277 0.16 7.75 8.18
N GLY A 278 0.50 8.73 7.33
CA GLY A 278 -0.40 9.21 6.28
C GLY A 278 -0.76 8.13 5.25
N LYS A 279 0.15 7.20 4.94
CA LYS A 279 -0.14 6.04 4.10
C LYS A 279 -0.87 4.92 4.82
N LEU A 280 -0.61 4.73 6.12
CA LEU A 280 -1.39 3.80 6.95
C LEU A 280 -2.88 4.17 7.01
N THR A 281 -3.22 5.46 7.13
CA THR A 281 -4.62 5.89 7.16
C THR A 281 -5.33 5.50 5.85
N GLU A 282 -4.71 5.74 4.70
CA GLU A 282 -5.22 5.35 3.37
C GLU A 282 -5.43 3.83 3.27
N ILE A 283 -4.43 3.04 3.64
CA ILE A 283 -4.49 1.57 3.55
C ILE A 283 -5.57 0.98 4.45
N PHE A 284 -5.66 1.46 5.71
CA PHE A 284 -6.66 0.93 6.62
C PHE A 284 -8.09 1.29 6.20
N TRP A 285 -8.29 2.48 5.64
CA TRP A 285 -9.57 2.89 5.07
C TRP A 285 -10.01 1.94 3.94
N MET A 286 -9.13 1.72 2.97
CA MET A 286 -9.42 0.83 1.83
C MET A 286 -9.64 -0.63 2.25
N SER A 287 -9.00 -1.07 3.35
CA SER A 287 -9.22 -2.40 3.93
C SER A 287 -10.48 -2.52 4.80
N SER A 288 -11.29 -1.45 4.92
CA SER A 288 -12.48 -1.36 5.80
C SER A 288 -12.19 -1.54 7.30
N ASN A 289 -10.92 -1.37 7.73
CA ASN A 289 -10.50 -1.47 9.13
C ASN A 289 -10.52 -0.09 9.80
N HIS A 290 -11.71 0.44 10.04
CA HIS A 290 -11.95 1.78 10.56
C HIS A 290 -11.26 2.06 11.91
N LEU A 291 -11.13 1.03 12.76
CA LEU A 291 -10.47 1.16 14.06
C LEU A 291 -8.98 1.50 13.91
N TYR A 292 -8.26 0.72 13.10
CA TYR A 292 -6.83 0.95 12.83
C TYR A 292 -6.60 2.24 12.06
N HIS A 293 -7.53 2.59 11.16
CA HIS A 293 -7.53 3.87 10.47
C HIS A 293 -7.56 5.05 11.46
N ALA A 294 -8.46 5.02 12.45
CA ALA A 294 -8.56 6.09 13.44
C ALA A 294 -7.32 6.15 14.36
N TYR A 295 -6.75 5.01 14.73
CA TYR A 295 -5.50 4.96 15.48
C TYR A 295 -4.29 5.49 14.69
N ALA A 296 -4.21 5.20 13.39
CA ALA A 296 -3.17 5.75 12.51
C ALA A 296 -3.29 7.29 12.43
N TRP A 297 -4.51 7.81 12.32
CA TRP A 297 -4.77 9.25 12.40
C TRP A 297 -4.33 9.86 13.73
N LEU A 298 -4.61 9.20 14.86
CA LEU A 298 -4.20 9.68 16.18
C LEU A 298 -2.67 9.76 16.32
N LYS A 299 -1.94 8.77 15.80
CA LYS A 299 -0.47 8.78 15.77
C LYS A 299 0.06 9.90 14.87
N LEU A 300 -0.53 10.07 13.69
CA LEU A 300 -0.19 11.18 12.78
C LEU A 300 -0.40 12.54 13.44
N PHE A 301 -1.56 12.77 14.08
CA PHE A 301 -1.84 14.00 14.81
C PHE A 301 -0.83 14.26 15.93
N SER A 302 -0.54 13.23 16.73
CA SER A 302 0.43 13.34 17.85
C SER A 302 1.82 13.73 17.33
N LEU A 303 2.24 13.12 16.21
CA LEU A 303 3.53 13.39 15.57
C LEU A 303 3.58 14.82 15.01
N GLN A 304 2.56 15.24 14.26
CA GLN A 304 2.53 16.55 13.64
C GLN A 304 2.43 17.68 14.67
N LYS A 305 1.65 17.51 15.74
CA LYS A 305 1.55 18.47 16.85
C LYS A 305 2.88 18.63 17.60
N GLY A 306 3.64 17.54 17.79
CA GLY A 306 4.91 17.56 18.52
C GLY A 306 6.10 18.11 17.72
N PHE A 307 6.18 17.81 16.42
CA PHE A 307 7.39 18.05 15.63
C PHE A 307 7.25 19.17 14.58
N ASN A 308 6.05 19.44 14.03
CA ASN A 308 5.88 20.42 12.96
C ASN A 308 5.47 21.79 13.52
N LYS A 309 6.45 22.57 13.99
CA LYS A 309 6.23 23.95 14.48
C LYS A 309 5.68 24.92 13.43
N ASN A 310 5.87 24.61 12.13
CA ASN A 310 5.42 25.42 11.01
C ASN A 310 4.07 24.96 10.43
N LEU A 311 3.36 24.02 11.09
CA LEU A 311 2.06 23.55 10.61
C LEU A 311 1.01 24.65 10.76
N SER A 312 0.23 24.90 9.71
CA SER A 312 -0.84 25.88 9.80
C SER A 312 -1.92 25.41 10.80
N GLN A 313 -2.52 26.35 11.52
CA GLN A 313 -3.60 26.04 12.46
C GLN A 313 -4.80 25.37 11.75
N LYS A 314 -5.04 25.73 10.48
CA LYS A 314 -6.07 25.13 9.63
C LYS A 314 -5.77 23.66 9.33
N ASP A 315 -4.52 23.33 8.98
CA ASP A 315 -4.11 21.95 8.71
C ASP A 315 -4.24 21.10 9.99
N LEU A 316 -3.76 21.62 11.13
CA LEU A 316 -3.87 20.92 12.41
C LEU A 316 -5.34 20.66 12.79
N GLN A 317 -6.22 21.64 12.55
CA GLN A 317 -7.65 21.52 12.80
C GLN A 317 -8.33 20.49 11.89
N LEU A 318 -7.95 20.41 10.62
CA LEU A 318 -8.45 19.39 9.68
C LEU A 318 -8.00 17.98 10.08
N ILE A 319 -6.73 17.83 10.47
CA ILE A 319 -6.18 16.55 10.95
C ILE A 319 -6.89 16.13 12.25
N ALA A 320 -7.03 17.04 13.21
CA ALA A 320 -7.74 16.76 14.46
C ALA A 320 -9.21 16.35 14.22
N SER A 321 -9.90 17.07 13.31
CA SER A 321 -11.27 16.76 12.93
C SER A 321 -11.37 15.39 12.26
N SER A 322 -10.41 15.04 11.41
CA SER A 322 -10.33 13.71 10.78
C SER A 322 -10.15 12.60 11.81
N VAL A 323 -9.34 12.82 12.84
CA VAL A 323 -9.12 11.84 13.92
C VAL A 323 -10.44 11.55 14.65
N VAL A 324 -11.18 12.59 15.04
CA VAL A 324 -12.45 12.42 15.76
C VAL A 324 -13.51 11.76 14.87
N LEU A 325 -13.65 12.19 13.61
CA LEU A 325 -14.62 11.59 12.69
C LEU A 325 -14.27 10.14 12.34
N ALA A 326 -12.98 9.82 12.18
CA ALA A 326 -12.52 8.45 12.01
C ALA A 326 -12.85 7.57 13.23
N ALA A 327 -12.65 8.09 14.45
CA ALA A 327 -12.97 7.38 15.68
C ALA A 327 -14.48 7.15 15.86
N LEU A 328 -15.31 8.14 15.50
CA LEU A 328 -16.77 8.00 15.49
C LEU A 328 -17.23 7.04 14.40
N SER A 329 -16.53 6.94 13.27
CA SER A 329 -16.88 6.03 12.17
C SER A 329 -16.68 4.54 12.52
N VAL A 330 -15.96 4.23 13.60
CA VAL A 330 -15.80 2.85 14.10
C VAL A 330 -17.15 2.36 14.65
N PRO A 331 -17.68 1.18 14.28
CA PRO A 331 -18.92 0.67 14.86
C PRO A 331 -18.88 0.56 16.41
N PRO A 332 -20.01 0.78 17.11
CA PRO A 332 -20.06 0.80 18.57
C PRO A 332 -20.06 -0.58 19.23
N TYR A 333 -20.12 -1.66 18.43
CA TYR A 333 -20.17 -3.04 18.89
C TYR A 333 -18.96 -3.83 18.38
N ASP A 334 -18.62 -4.89 19.11
CA ASP A 334 -17.57 -5.81 18.71
C ASP A 334 -18.00 -6.62 17.47
N GLN A 335 -17.13 -6.68 16.48
CA GLN A 335 -17.38 -7.44 15.27
C GLN A 335 -17.22 -8.95 15.47
N SER A 336 -16.56 -9.38 16.55
CA SER A 336 -16.21 -10.76 16.85
C SER A 336 -17.37 -11.62 17.37
N TYR A 337 -18.53 -11.03 17.64
CA TYR A 337 -19.68 -11.75 18.17
C TYR A 337 -20.25 -12.75 17.15
N GLY A 338 -20.20 -14.04 17.47
CA GLY A 338 -20.61 -15.15 16.59
C GLY A 338 -19.49 -15.73 15.72
N ALA A 339 -18.25 -15.24 15.85
CA ALA A 339 -17.08 -15.80 15.18
C ALA A 339 -16.69 -17.16 15.79
N SER A 340 -16.17 -18.05 14.94
CA SER A 340 -15.59 -19.33 15.37
C SER A 340 -14.29 -19.13 16.15
N HIS A 341 -13.89 -20.14 16.92
CA HIS A 341 -12.63 -20.09 17.68
C HIS A 341 -11.41 -19.79 16.80
N LEU A 342 -11.34 -20.43 15.63
CA LEU A 342 -10.25 -20.24 14.66
C LEU A 342 -10.23 -18.79 14.11
N GLU A 343 -11.40 -18.20 13.85
CA GLU A 343 -11.49 -16.80 13.41
C GLU A 343 -11.00 -15.84 14.50
N LEU A 344 -11.34 -16.10 15.77
CA LEU A 344 -10.90 -15.29 16.90
C LEU A 344 -9.38 -15.37 17.13
N GLU A 345 -8.75 -16.53 16.94
CA GLU A 345 -7.30 -16.69 17.04
C GLU A 345 -6.58 -15.94 15.91
N ASN A 346 -7.04 -16.10 14.67
CA ASN A 346 -6.50 -15.40 13.52
C ASN A 346 -6.65 -13.86 13.67
N GLU A 347 -7.78 -13.40 14.20
CA GLU A 347 -8.03 -11.97 14.41
C GLU A 347 -7.14 -11.40 15.52
N LYS A 348 -6.86 -12.17 16.59
CA LYS A 348 -5.91 -11.76 17.64
C LYS A 348 -4.49 -11.63 17.09
N GLU A 349 -4.01 -12.62 16.33
CA GLU A 349 -2.66 -12.56 15.74
C GLU A 349 -2.54 -11.36 14.77
N ARG A 350 -3.56 -11.16 13.94
CA ARG A 350 -3.64 -10.00 13.03
C ARG A 350 -3.66 -8.68 13.80
N SER A 351 -4.44 -8.60 14.87
CA SER A 351 -4.53 -7.40 15.71
C SER A 351 -3.21 -7.04 16.38
N LEU A 352 -2.50 -8.04 16.91
CA LEU A 352 -1.16 -7.85 17.49
C LEU A 352 -0.16 -7.37 16.45
N ARG A 353 -0.17 -7.99 15.26
CA ARG A 353 0.70 -7.58 14.15
C ARG A 353 0.44 -6.13 13.76
N VAL A 354 -0.81 -5.73 13.58
CA VAL A 354 -1.19 -4.37 13.21
C VAL A 354 -0.90 -3.36 14.32
N ALA A 355 -1.12 -3.71 15.59
CA ALA A 355 -0.80 -2.83 16.72
C ALA A 355 0.68 -2.46 16.77
N ASN A 356 1.56 -3.45 16.52
CA ASN A 356 3.00 -3.25 16.43
C ASN A 356 3.36 -2.28 15.29
N LEU A 357 2.75 -2.42 14.10
CA LEU A 357 3.00 -1.53 12.96
C LEU A 357 2.60 -0.07 13.23
N ILE A 358 1.54 0.16 14.01
CA ILE A 358 1.08 1.50 14.38
C ILE A 358 1.94 2.08 15.53
N GLY A 359 2.82 1.27 16.14
CA GLY A 359 3.65 1.67 17.26
C GLY A 359 2.84 1.80 18.56
N PHE A 360 1.86 0.92 18.76
CA PHE A 360 1.28 0.68 20.08
C PHE A 360 2.10 -0.43 20.75
N GLU A 361 2.86 -0.07 21.78
CA GLU A 361 3.48 -1.05 22.66
C GLU A 361 2.37 -1.69 23.49
N VAL A 362 1.93 -2.88 23.07
CA VAL A 362 1.10 -3.74 23.90
C VAL A 362 2.03 -4.32 24.96
N GLU A 363 2.04 -3.73 26.16
CA GLU A 363 2.83 -4.29 27.26
C GLU A 363 2.39 -5.74 27.54
N PRO A 364 3.31 -6.70 27.59
CA PRO A 364 2.98 -8.13 27.64
C PRO A 364 2.52 -8.63 29.03
N LYS A 365 2.25 -7.74 30.00
CA LYS A 365 2.19 -8.12 31.43
C LYS A 365 0.80 -8.30 32.05
N ALA A 366 -0.29 -8.27 31.29
CA ALA A 366 -1.60 -8.63 31.85
C ALA A 366 -2.37 -9.52 30.87
N GLU A 367 -2.73 -10.72 31.34
CA GLU A 367 -3.48 -11.75 30.61
C GLU A 367 -4.88 -11.31 30.12
N ASN A 368 -5.28 -10.06 30.41
CA ASN A 368 -6.54 -9.47 29.96
C ASN A 368 -6.38 -8.03 29.40
N ARG A 369 -5.99 -7.98 28.12
CA ARG A 369 -6.55 -7.14 27.04
C ARG A 369 -6.66 -5.62 27.25
N VAL A 370 -5.83 -4.88 26.53
CA VAL A 370 -6.36 -3.81 25.67
C VAL A 370 -6.05 -4.19 24.22
N ALA A 371 -6.92 -5.02 23.65
CA ALA A 371 -7.08 -4.98 22.21
C ALA A 371 -7.47 -3.54 21.87
N LEU A 372 -6.84 -2.97 20.84
CA LEU A 372 -7.24 -1.69 20.24
C LEU A 372 -8.79 -1.66 20.22
N SER A 373 -9.39 -0.70 20.90
CA SER A 373 -10.84 -0.67 21.12
C SER A 373 -11.37 0.73 20.95
N ARG A 374 -12.63 0.85 20.51
CA ARG A 374 -13.26 2.16 20.30
C ARG A 374 -13.29 2.98 21.59
N SER A 375 -13.59 2.37 22.73
CA SER A 375 -13.63 3.08 24.03
C SER A 375 -12.27 3.62 24.45
N SER A 376 -11.21 2.80 24.32
CA SER A 376 -9.84 3.24 24.60
C SER A 376 -9.38 4.32 23.63
N LEU A 377 -9.79 4.26 22.37
CA LEU A 377 -9.48 5.30 21.40
C LEU A 377 -10.12 6.63 21.81
N LEU A 378 -11.43 6.64 22.10
CA LEU A 378 -12.14 7.86 22.48
C LEU A 378 -11.58 8.48 23.77
N SER A 379 -11.22 7.67 24.77
CA SER A 379 -10.57 8.18 25.98
C SER A 379 -9.17 8.77 25.71
N GLU A 380 -8.41 8.16 24.80
CA GLU A 380 -7.10 8.66 24.37
C GLU A 380 -7.20 9.99 23.58
N LEU A 381 -8.27 10.19 22.81
CA LEU A 381 -8.53 11.47 22.12
C LEU A 381 -8.71 12.63 23.10
N VAL A 382 -9.42 12.37 24.20
CA VAL A 382 -9.64 13.35 25.26
C VAL A 382 -8.33 13.61 26.01
N SER A 383 -7.60 12.57 26.41
CA SER A 383 -6.36 12.72 27.18
C SER A 383 -5.25 13.45 26.41
N LYS A 384 -5.14 13.23 25.09
CA LYS A 384 -4.17 13.93 24.22
C LYS A 384 -4.59 15.35 23.82
N GLY A 385 -5.75 15.80 24.28
CA GLY A 385 -6.29 17.12 23.97
C GLY A 385 -6.50 17.32 22.48
N VAL A 386 -7.01 16.30 21.77
CA VAL A 386 -7.41 16.44 20.35
C VAL A 386 -8.61 17.38 20.27
N MET A 387 -9.55 17.24 21.20
CA MET A 387 -10.80 18.00 21.27
C MET A 387 -10.62 19.53 21.36
N SER A 388 -9.46 20.05 21.78
CA SER A 388 -9.21 21.49 21.78
C SER A 388 -8.95 22.04 20.37
N CYS A 389 -8.38 21.23 19.47
CA CYS A 389 -7.95 21.64 18.13
C CYS A 389 -9.01 21.44 17.03
N VAL A 390 -10.12 20.76 17.33
CA VAL A 390 -11.15 20.33 16.36
C VAL A 390 -12.08 21.49 15.96
N THR A 391 -12.73 21.43 14.78
CA THR A 391 -13.80 22.38 14.39
C THR A 391 -14.99 22.29 15.34
N GLN A 392 -15.73 23.39 15.50
CA GLN A 392 -16.86 23.40 16.43
C GLN A 392 -17.93 22.38 16.05
N GLU A 393 -18.20 22.23 14.76
CA GLU A 393 -19.18 21.26 14.22
C GLU A 393 -18.87 19.82 14.63
N VAL A 394 -17.60 19.44 14.65
CA VAL A 394 -17.18 18.08 15.01
C VAL A 394 -17.16 17.87 16.53
N LYS A 395 -16.91 18.93 17.32
CA LYS A 395 -17.08 18.89 18.79
C LYS A 395 -18.55 18.69 19.16
N ASP A 396 -19.44 19.44 18.52
CA ASP A 396 -20.88 19.35 18.74
C ASP A 396 -21.39 17.95 18.35
N LEU A 397 -20.91 17.40 17.22
CA LEU A 397 -21.24 16.04 16.80
C LEU A 397 -20.79 14.97 17.81
N TYR A 398 -19.57 15.08 18.33
CA TYR A 398 -19.05 14.18 19.35
C TYR A 398 -19.92 14.22 20.62
N HIS A 399 -20.29 15.42 21.08
CA HIS A 399 -21.14 15.59 22.25
C HIS A 399 -22.53 14.96 22.04
N LEU A 400 -23.15 15.22 20.89
CA LEU A 400 -24.48 14.70 20.54
C LEU A 400 -24.51 13.17 20.49
N LEU A 401 -23.48 12.52 19.91
CA LEU A 401 -23.49 11.08 19.67
C LEU A 401 -23.03 10.23 20.86
N GLU A 402 -22.18 10.76 21.74
CA GLU A 402 -21.61 10.01 22.87
C GLU A 402 -22.14 10.44 24.25
N ASN A 403 -22.52 11.71 24.44
CA ASN A 403 -22.90 12.22 25.75
C ASN A 403 -24.40 12.52 25.89
N GLU A 404 -25.09 12.90 24.82
CA GLU A 404 -26.50 13.29 24.89
C GLU A 404 -27.47 12.12 24.69
N PHE A 405 -28.56 12.16 25.46
CA PHE A 405 -29.66 11.22 25.38
C PHE A 405 -30.90 11.93 24.81
N LEU A 406 -31.11 11.81 23.50
CA LEU A 406 -32.18 12.47 22.75
C LEU A 406 -32.90 11.47 21.84
N PRO A 407 -33.71 10.54 22.39
CA PRO A 407 -34.26 9.40 21.68
C PRO A 407 -35.18 9.77 20.51
N LEU A 408 -35.71 10.99 20.44
CA LEU A 408 -36.60 11.45 19.35
C LEU A 408 -35.90 12.39 18.35
N ASP A 409 -35.01 13.25 18.83
CA ASP A 409 -34.47 14.38 18.03
C ASP A 409 -33.02 14.19 17.59
N LEU A 410 -32.31 13.15 18.07
CA LEU A 410 -30.87 12.97 17.81
C LEU A 410 -30.54 13.02 16.31
N ALA A 411 -31.25 12.25 15.50
CA ALA A 411 -31.01 12.18 14.06
C ALA A 411 -31.34 13.50 13.35
N LEU A 412 -32.39 14.20 13.75
CA LEU A 412 -32.76 15.51 13.21
C LEU A 412 -31.69 16.58 13.52
N LYS A 413 -31.11 16.56 14.71
CA LYS A 413 -30.02 17.49 15.11
C LYS A 413 -28.68 17.16 14.45
N VAL A 414 -28.40 15.88 14.20
CA VAL A 414 -27.16 15.44 13.55
C VAL A 414 -27.13 15.81 12.06
N GLN A 415 -28.27 15.79 11.37
CA GLN A 415 -28.35 16.06 9.92
C GLN A 415 -27.74 17.39 9.45
N PRO A 416 -28.11 18.56 10.02
CA PRO A 416 -27.52 19.83 9.59
C PRO A 416 -26.00 19.89 9.86
N ILE A 417 -25.51 19.18 10.87
CA ILE A 417 -24.08 19.11 11.19
C ILE A 417 -23.34 18.26 10.15
N LEU A 418 -23.90 17.10 9.77
CA LEU A 418 -23.33 16.26 8.71
C LEU A 418 -23.29 16.99 7.35
N ASN A 419 -24.32 17.77 7.03
CA ASN A 419 -24.36 18.60 5.81
C ASN A 419 -23.32 19.74 5.82
N LYS A 420 -22.91 20.22 7.00
CA LYS A 420 -21.79 21.16 7.13
C LYS A 420 -20.46 20.43 6.97
N ILE A 421 -20.30 19.28 7.62
CA ILE A 421 -19.08 18.45 7.55
C ILE A 421 -18.82 17.96 6.13
N SER A 422 -19.84 17.62 5.35
CA SER A 422 -19.68 17.18 3.96
C SER A 422 -19.05 18.24 3.05
N LYS A 423 -19.21 19.52 3.41
CA LYS A 423 -18.62 20.68 2.71
C LYS A 423 -17.23 21.04 3.24
N LEU A 424 -16.80 20.45 4.35
CA LEU A 424 -15.49 20.66 4.94
C LEU A 424 -14.49 19.66 4.36
N GLY A 425 -13.43 20.18 3.76
CA GLY A 425 -12.36 19.40 3.16
C GLY A 425 -11.43 20.29 2.36
N GLY A 426 -10.26 19.77 2.01
CA GLY A 426 -9.31 20.52 1.19
C GLY A 426 -7.95 19.85 1.07
N LYS A 427 -7.17 20.36 0.12
CA LYS A 427 -5.74 20.07 0.02
C LYS A 427 -5.03 20.72 1.20
N LEU A 428 -4.28 19.94 1.97
CA LEU A 428 -3.46 20.49 3.05
C LEU A 428 -2.21 21.15 2.46
N SER A 429 -1.56 22.01 3.25
CA SER A 429 -0.29 22.62 2.82
C SER A 429 0.78 21.54 2.51
N SER A 430 1.78 21.89 1.71
CA SER A 430 2.89 20.98 1.32
C SER A 430 3.72 20.45 2.50
N VAL A 431 3.53 21.01 3.70
CA VAL A 431 4.15 20.57 4.95
C VAL A 431 3.36 19.42 5.61
N SER A 432 2.10 19.24 5.23
CA SER A 432 1.30 18.10 5.66
C SER A 432 1.73 16.82 4.95
N SER A 433 1.77 15.73 5.70
CA SER A 433 2.09 14.39 5.20
C SER A 433 0.92 13.69 4.51
N VAL A 434 -0.26 14.32 4.57
CA VAL A 434 -1.48 13.88 3.88
C VAL A 434 -1.83 14.95 2.83
N PRO A 435 -1.90 14.58 1.53
CA PRO A 435 -2.07 15.55 0.45
C PRO A 435 -3.49 16.15 0.39
N GLU A 436 -4.51 15.37 0.74
CA GLU A 436 -5.90 15.82 0.71
C GLU A 436 -6.71 15.11 1.79
N VAL A 437 -7.58 15.87 2.45
CA VAL A 437 -8.54 15.35 3.43
C VAL A 437 -9.92 15.80 3.00
N GLN A 438 -10.77 14.83 2.69
CA GLN A 438 -12.19 15.06 2.45
C GLN A 438 -12.98 14.47 3.62
N LEU A 439 -13.60 15.31 4.44
CA LEU A 439 -14.37 14.83 5.59
C LEU A 439 -15.70 14.18 5.16
N SER A 440 -16.13 14.42 3.92
CA SER A 440 -17.29 13.78 3.28
C SER A 440 -17.21 12.25 3.29
N GLN A 441 -16.00 11.66 3.27
CA GLN A 441 -15.83 10.20 3.29
C GLN A 441 -16.40 9.53 4.54
N TYR A 442 -16.49 10.25 5.66
CA TYR A 442 -17.00 9.72 6.92
C TYR A 442 -18.52 9.82 7.05
N VAL A 443 -19.19 10.64 6.24
CA VAL A 443 -20.64 10.92 6.36
C VAL A 443 -21.48 9.64 6.37
N PRO A 444 -21.30 8.68 5.44
CA PRO A 444 -22.11 7.46 5.44
C PRO A 444 -21.93 6.60 6.71
N ALA A 445 -20.71 6.56 7.25
CA ALA A 445 -20.42 5.82 8.49
C ALA A 445 -21.04 6.52 9.71
N LEU A 446 -21.06 7.84 9.73
CA LEU A 446 -21.66 8.65 10.78
C LEU A 446 -23.18 8.60 10.77
N GLU A 447 -23.81 8.58 9.59
CA GLU A 447 -25.26 8.37 9.44
C GLU A 447 -25.66 6.99 9.98
N LYS A 448 -24.87 5.94 9.68
CA LYS A 448 -25.06 4.60 10.25
C LYS A 448 -24.91 4.62 11.76
N LEU A 449 -23.91 5.33 12.30
CA LEU A 449 -23.73 5.47 13.76
C LEU A 449 -24.90 6.20 14.42
N ALA A 450 -25.34 7.32 13.87
CA ALA A 450 -26.45 8.10 14.40
C ALA A 450 -27.73 7.26 14.46
N THR A 451 -27.98 6.46 13.41
CA THR A 451 -29.07 5.48 13.35
C THR A 451 -28.95 4.44 14.46
N LEU A 452 -27.77 3.84 14.64
CA LEU A 452 -27.53 2.83 15.69
C LEU A 452 -27.72 3.40 17.10
N ARG A 453 -27.23 4.62 17.36
CA ARG A 453 -27.38 5.31 18.65
C ARG A 453 -28.84 5.67 18.91
N LEU A 454 -29.56 6.20 17.92
CA LEU A 454 -30.98 6.49 18.04
C LEU A 454 -31.76 5.22 18.40
N LEU A 455 -31.56 4.13 17.65
CA LEU A 455 -32.23 2.85 17.92
C LEU A 455 -31.88 2.32 19.32
N GLN A 456 -30.64 2.49 19.77
CA GLN A 456 -30.21 2.14 21.13
C GLN A 456 -30.97 2.96 22.19
N GLN A 457 -31.07 4.28 22.02
CA GLN A 457 -31.77 5.16 22.95
C GLN A 457 -33.28 4.88 22.96
N VAL A 458 -33.89 4.71 21.78
CA VAL A 458 -35.31 4.35 21.63
C VAL A 458 -35.60 3.00 22.30
N SER A 459 -34.72 2.00 22.15
CA SER A 459 -34.90 0.69 22.79
C SER A 459 -34.91 0.70 24.32
N GLN A 460 -34.36 1.76 24.94
CA GLN A 460 -34.35 1.93 26.39
C GLN A 460 -35.63 2.58 26.91
N VAL A 461 -36.35 3.34 26.06
CA VAL A 461 -37.52 4.14 26.45
C VAL A 461 -38.83 3.50 25.98
N TYR A 462 -38.82 2.87 24.81
CA TYR A 462 -40.00 2.32 24.16
C TYR A 462 -39.94 0.80 24.09
N GLN A 463 -41.07 0.15 24.35
CA GLN A 463 -41.23 -1.31 24.15
C GLN A 463 -41.75 -1.64 22.74
N THR A 464 -42.54 -0.77 22.14
CA THR A 464 -43.07 -0.93 20.79
C THR A 464 -43.17 0.44 20.12
N ILE A 465 -42.79 0.53 18.85
CA ILE A 465 -42.93 1.74 18.03
C ILE A 465 -43.39 1.35 16.62
N GLN A 466 -44.13 2.23 15.95
CA GLN A 466 -44.51 2.01 14.56
C GLN A 466 -43.32 2.26 13.61
N ILE A 467 -43.25 1.51 12.52
CA ILE A 467 -42.23 1.64 11.47
C ILE A 467 -42.22 3.07 10.91
N ASP A 468 -43.39 3.62 10.60
CA ASP A 468 -43.53 4.98 10.05
C ASP A 468 -42.93 6.06 10.97
N ASN A 469 -43.00 5.87 12.28
CA ASN A 469 -42.45 6.82 13.24
C ASN A 469 -40.92 6.74 13.27
N ILE A 470 -40.33 5.54 13.19
CA ILE A 470 -38.87 5.39 13.04
C ILE A 470 -38.39 6.04 11.75
N SER A 471 -39.10 5.83 10.64
CA SER A 471 -38.77 6.44 9.35
C SER A 471 -38.85 7.97 9.37
N LYS A 472 -39.79 8.56 10.12
CA LYS A 472 -39.86 10.02 10.31
C LYS A 472 -38.72 10.55 11.18
N MET A 473 -38.27 9.75 12.15
CA MET A 473 -37.19 10.14 13.07
C MET A 473 -35.80 10.09 12.40
N ILE A 474 -35.59 9.20 11.43
CA ILE A 474 -34.31 9.02 10.73
C ILE A 474 -34.44 9.55 9.29
N PRO A 475 -34.04 10.82 9.02
CA PRO A 475 -34.19 11.42 7.70
C PRO A 475 -33.14 10.98 6.67
N PHE A 476 -32.14 10.18 7.08
CA PHE A 476 -30.99 9.80 6.26
C PHE A 476 -31.22 8.56 5.40
N PHE A 477 -32.09 7.66 5.84
CA PHE A 477 -32.22 6.31 5.31
C PHE A 477 -33.67 5.91 5.16
N ASP A 478 -33.96 5.19 4.09
CA ASP A 478 -35.23 4.48 3.96
C ASP A 478 -35.32 3.34 4.98
N PHE A 479 -36.55 2.91 5.29
CA PHE A 479 -36.76 1.83 6.25
C PHE A 479 -36.00 0.55 5.89
N THR A 480 -35.88 0.20 4.61
CA THR A 480 -35.11 -0.97 4.15
C THR A 480 -33.64 -0.92 4.59
N ALA A 481 -33.02 0.26 4.54
CA ALA A 481 -31.65 0.45 4.99
C ALA A 481 -31.55 0.43 6.52
N ILE A 482 -32.51 1.05 7.23
CA ILE A 482 -32.62 1.01 8.70
C ILE A 482 -32.79 -0.43 9.18
N GLU A 483 -33.63 -1.22 8.51
CA GLU A 483 -33.86 -2.64 8.80
C GLU A 483 -32.57 -3.44 8.63
N LYS A 484 -31.85 -3.25 7.51
CA LYS A 484 -30.55 -3.91 7.29
C LYS A 484 -29.53 -3.57 8.37
N ILE A 485 -29.44 -2.30 8.79
CA ILE A 485 -28.57 -1.85 9.89
C ILE A 485 -28.99 -2.49 11.22
N SER A 486 -30.30 -2.56 11.48
CA SER A 486 -30.87 -3.16 12.68
C SER A 486 -30.60 -4.66 12.76
N VAL A 487 -30.74 -5.40 11.65
CA VAL A 487 -30.45 -6.83 11.58
C VAL A 487 -28.97 -7.12 11.85
N ASP A 488 -28.04 -6.34 11.28
CA ASP A 488 -26.60 -6.45 11.56
C ASP A 488 -26.28 -6.19 13.05
N ALA A 489 -26.94 -5.18 13.65
CA ALA A 489 -26.81 -4.88 15.07
C ALA A 489 -27.38 -5.99 15.98
N VAL A 490 -28.51 -6.60 15.62
CA VAL A 490 -29.11 -7.72 16.36
C VAL A 490 -28.24 -8.97 16.26
N ARG A 491 -27.72 -9.29 15.07
CA ARG A 491 -26.82 -10.43 14.84
C ARG A 491 -25.57 -10.35 15.74
N ARG A 492 -25.09 -9.15 16.03
CA ARG A 492 -23.90 -8.89 16.86
C ARG A 492 -24.22 -8.58 18.33
N ASN A 493 -25.44 -8.88 18.78
CA ASN A 493 -25.90 -8.66 20.15
C ASN A 493 -25.86 -7.20 20.64
N PHE A 494 -25.82 -6.22 19.73
CA PHE A 494 -25.83 -4.81 20.11
C PHE A 494 -27.24 -4.31 20.46
N LEU A 495 -28.25 -4.76 19.72
CA LEU A 495 -29.66 -4.41 19.91
C LEU A 495 -30.51 -5.66 20.01
N ALA A 496 -31.64 -5.58 20.72
CA ALA A 496 -32.64 -6.63 20.79
C ALA A 496 -33.96 -6.10 20.21
N ILE A 497 -34.16 -6.37 18.91
CA ILE A 497 -35.24 -5.82 18.09
C ILE A 497 -35.96 -6.98 17.38
N LYS A 498 -37.29 -6.92 17.32
CA LYS A 498 -38.13 -7.76 16.45
C LYS A 498 -38.99 -6.86 15.57
N VAL A 499 -38.96 -7.09 14.27
CA VAL A 499 -39.76 -6.34 13.28
C VAL A 499 -40.96 -7.19 12.89
N ASP A 500 -42.17 -6.66 13.05
CA ASP A 500 -43.42 -7.27 12.59
C ASP A 500 -43.97 -6.44 11.42
N HIS A 501 -43.73 -6.93 10.20
CA HIS A 501 -44.19 -6.30 8.96
C HIS A 501 -45.72 -6.35 8.79
N MET A 502 -46.42 -7.33 9.38
CA MET A 502 -47.88 -7.42 9.28
C MET A 502 -48.56 -6.33 10.12
N LYS A 503 -47.99 -5.99 11.27
CA LYS A 503 -48.50 -4.94 12.16
C LYS A 503 -47.86 -3.57 11.92
N GLY A 504 -46.86 -3.49 11.04
CA GLY A 504 -46.11 -2.26 10.79
C GLY A 504 -45.37 -1.74 12.03
N ALA A 505 -44.90 -2.64 12.90
CA ALA A 505 -44.38 -2.29 14.23
C ALA A 505 -43.03 -2.95 14.55
N VAL A 506 -42.20 -2.22 15.29
CA VAL A 506 -40.92 -2.67 15.82
C VAL A 506 -41.04 -2.84 17.32
N PHE A 507 -40.76 -4.05 17.80
CA PHE A 507 -40.75 -4.41 19.20
C PHE A 507 -39.32 -4.38 19.73
N PHE A 508 -39.09 -3.59 20.77
CA PHE A 508 -37.83 -3.55 21.50
C PHE A 508 -37.96 -4.38 22.76
N GLY A 509 -36.97 -5.23 23.00
CA GLY A 509 -36.94 -6.00 24.22
C GLY A 509 -35.83 -7.04 24.20
N LYS A 510 -35.07 -7.10 25.29
CA LYS A 510 -34.37 -8.33 25.63
C LYS A 510 -35.46 -9.38 25.78
N GLN A 511 -35.40 -10.46 25.00
CA GLN A 511 -35.96 -11.68 25.53
C GLN A 511 -35.28 -11.87 26.89
N VAL A 512 -36.04 -11.68 27.96
CA VAL A 512 -35.80 -12.40 29.20
C VAL A 512 -36.03 -13.86 28.82
N LEU A 513 -35.10 -14.44 28.06
CA LEU A 513 -34.81 -15.85 28.20
C LEU A 513 -34.33 -15.92 29.63
N VAL A 514 -35.24 -16.37 30.46
CA VAL A 514 -35.09 -16.71 31.85
C VAL A 514 -33.83 -17.58 31.99
N LYS A 515 -32.66 -16.95 32.10
CA LYS A 515 -31.40 -17.65 32.39
C LYS A 515 -31.41 -18.23 33.82
N ASP A 516 -32.37 -17.81 34.64
CA ASP A 516 -32.53 -18.26 36.03
C ASP A 516 -33.42 -19.49 36.22
N PHE A 517 -34.05 -20.04 35.16
CA PHE A 517 -34.85 -21.27 35.27
C PHE A 517 -34.29 -22.47 34.49
N VAL A 518 -33.22 -22.29 33.71
CA VAL A 518 -32.57 -23.41 32.99
C VAL A 518 -31.42 -24.03 33.80
N SER A 519 -30.92 -23.34 34.83
CA SER A 519 -29.90 -23.87 35.76
C SER A 519 -30.42 -25.01 36.67
N PRO A 520 -31.61 -24.91 37.31
CA PRO A 520 -32.08 -25.97 38.20
C PRO A 520 -32.57 -27.20 37.44
N ILE A 521 -33.14 -27.03 36.23
CA ILE A 521 -33.72 -28.13 35.45
C ILE A 521 -32.62 -29.02 34.83
N ILE A 522 -31.49 -28.44 34.41
CA ILE A 522 -30.35 -29.23 33.91
C ILE A 522 -29.69 -30.04 35.06
N HIS A 523 -29.67 -29.49 36.27
CA HIS A 523 -29.20 -30.23 37.46
C HIS A 523 -30.19 -31.33 37.90
N LEU A 524 -31.50 -31.09 37.81
CA LEU A 524 -32.52 -32.08 38.14
C LEU A 524 -32.56 -33.22 37.09
N CYS A 525 -32.41 -32.91 35.81
CA CYS A 525 -32.34 -33.93 34.75
C CYS A 525 -31.06 -34.78 34.83
N ARG A 526 -29.92 -34.22 35.27
CA ARG A 526 -28.70 -35.02 35.51
C ARG A 526 -28.85 -35.97 36.70
N HIS A 527 -29.56 -35.58 37.76
CA HIS A 527 -29.81 -36.47 38.90
C HIS A 527 -30.80 -37.59 38.57
N ILE A 528 -31.82 -37.33 37.76
CA ILE A 528 -32.81 -38.35 37.37
C ILE A 528 -32.21 -39.39 36.41
N VAL A 529 -31.30 -38.99 35.52
CA VAL A 529 -30.64 -39.94 34.59
C VAL A 529 -29.60 -40.83 35.29
N LEU A 530 -28.90 -40.34 36.32
CA LEU A 530 -27.98 -41.16 37.13
C LEU A 530 -28.69 -42.11 38.10
N SER A 531 -29.98 -41.89 38.38
CA SER A 531 -30.78 -42.74 39.28
C SER A 531 -31.49 -43.89 38.55
N LEU A 532 -31.50 -43.87 37.21
CA LEU A 532 -32.15 -44.86 36.35
C LEU A 532 -31.17 -45.83 35.68
N THR A 533 -29.89 -45.76 36.02
CA THR A 533 -28.88 -46.77 35.67
C THR A 533 -28.38 -47.45 36.94
N VAL A 534 -29.21 -48.36 37.46
CA VAL A 534 -28.78 -49.52 38.25
C VAL A 534 -28.70 -50.70 37.29
#